data_AF-A0A6I9WBZ3-F1
#
_entry.id   AF-A0A6I9WBZ3-F1
#
_cell.length_a   1.000
_cell.length_b   1.000
_cell.length_c   1.000
_cell.angle_alpha   90.00
_cell.angle_beta   90.00
_cell.angle_gamma   90.00
#
_symmetry.space_group_name_H-M   'P 1'
#
loop_
_entity.id
_entity.type
_entity.pdbx_description
1 polymer ?
#
loop_
_entity_poly.entity_id
_entity_poly.type
_entity_poly.pdbx_seq_one_letter_code
_entity_poly.pdbx_strand_id
1 'polypeptide(L)'
;MNIETLPYMIDKLSINENIKQKVTSKLNQDFTVQEKMEYDFKPKKASFYDIDNVSSKELQASLCRIKENPREPFSFLTNISDEYMNDKRLPTKPTEIDMQLAAVVKRIESSKILLEEAKSYVEDIYLRAKQNDIRQLWKVYDGKE
;
A
#
# COMPACT_ATOMS: atom_id res chain seq x y z
N MET A 1 26.88 30.48 26.02
CA MET A 1 26.95 30.19 24.57
C MET A 1 26.31 31.36 23.85
N ASN A 2 27.13 32.20 23.20
CA ASN A 2 26.71 33.47 22.61
C ASN A 2 26.03 33.23 21.24
N ILE A 3 24.99 34.02 20.96
CA ILE A 3 24.05 33.93 19.82
C ILE A 3 24.56 34.76 18.62
N GLU A 4 25.85 35.09 18.58
CA GLU A 4 26.40 36.10 17.65
C GLU A 4 26.86 35.56 16.29
N THR A 5 26.69 34.26 15.99
CA THR A 5 27.25 33.64 14.78
C THR A 5 26.30 33.55 13.58
N LEU A 6 25.01 33.86 13.74
CA LEU A 6 24.02 33.78 12.65
C LEU A 6 24.02 34.95 11.64
N PRO A 7 24.26 36.22 12.03
CA PRO A 7 24.19 37.33 11.07
C PRO A 7 25.32 37.33 10.03
N TYR A 8 26.49 36.78 10.35
CA TYR A 8 27.67 36.83 9.47
C TYR A 8 27.60 35.89 8.26
N MET A 9 26.68 34.93 8.25
CA MET A 9 26.54 33.97 7.14
C MET A 9 25.64 34.45 6.01
N ILE A 10 24.81 35.47 6.25
CA ILE A 10 23.82 35.96 5.27
C ILE A 10 24.49 36.77 4.16
N ASP A 11 25.56 37.53 4.48
CA ASP A 11 26.32 38.32 3.48
C ASP A 11 27.06 37.45 2.45
N LYS A 12 27.28 36.16 2.73
CA LYS A 12 27.91 35.22 1.78
C LYS A 12 26.93 34.52 0.84
N LEU A 13 25.63 34.71 1.02
CA LEU A 13 24.57 34.11 0.20
C LEU A 13 23.98 35.08 -0.84
N SER A 14 24.57 36.26 -1.03
CA SER A 14 24.11 37.21 -2.04
C SER A 14 24.28 36.61 -3.44
N ILE A 15 23.15 36.23 -4.05
CA ILE A 15 23.08 35.71 -5.41
C ILE A 15 23.37 36.88 -6.35
N ASN A 16 24.54 36.84 -6.99
CA ASN A 16 24.96 37.83 -7.98
C ASN A 16 23.91 37.99 -9.09
N GLU A 17 23.38 39.20 -9.27
CA GLU A 17 22.34 39.53 -10.27
C GLU A 17 22.75 39.14 -11.71
N ASN A 18 24.04 39.12 -12.02
CA ASN A 18 24.55 38.69 -13.34
C ASN A 18 24.24 37.21 -13.65
N ILE A 19 24.13 36.34 -12.63
CA ILE A 19 23.79 34.93 -12.84
C ILE A 19 22.31 34.80 -13.21
N LYS A 20 21.44 35.64 -12.62
CA LYS A 20 19.99 35.64 -12.89
C LYS A 20 19.69 36.05 -14.34
N GLN A 21 20.39 37.07 -14.85
CA GLN A 21 20.20 37.56 -16.21
C GLN A 21 20.68 36.56 -17.28
N LYS A 22 21.75 35.81 -17.00
CA LYS A 22 22.31 34.75 -17.87
C LYS A 22 21.39 33.52 -17.98
N VAL A 23 20.63 33.20 -16.92
CA VAL A 23 19.64 32.10 -16.93
C VAL A 23 18.42 32.51 -17.76
N THR A 24 17.94 33.74 -17.62
CA THR A 24 16.78 34.22 -18.39
C THR A 24 17.07 34.37 -19.88
N SER A 25 18.30 34.74 -20.27
CA SER A 25 18.67 34.86 -21.69
C SER A 25 18.81 33.50 -22.39
N LYS A 26 19.28 32.46 -21.68
CA LYS A 26 19.36 31.09 -22.23
C LYS A 26 17.99 30.46 -22.42
N LEU A 27 17.06 30.67 -21.47
CA LEU A 27 15.70 30.13 -21.57
C LEU A 27 14.93 30.68 -22.79
N ASN A 28 15.13 31.96 -23.10
CA ASN A 28 14.47 32.59 -24.25
C ASN A 28 15.07 32.16 -25.60
N GLN A 29 16.33 31.75 -25.63
CA GLN A 29 17.00 31.30 -26.86
C GLN A 29 16.55 29.89 -27.25
N ASP A 30 16.32 29.02 -26.27
CA ASP A 30 15.85 27.64 -26.47
C ASP A 30 14.35 27.55 -26.82
N PHE A 31 13.56 28.61 -26.57
CA PHE A 31 12.13 28.64 -26.91
C PHE A 31 11.86 29.09 -28.36
N THR A 32 12.81 29.79 -28.99
CA THR A 32 12.65 30.32 -30.36
C THR A 32 13.05 29.35 -31.49
N VAL A 33 13.53 28.14 -31.17
CA VAL A 33 13.87 27.10 -32.17
C VAL A 33 12.80 25.99 -32.20
N GLN A 34 11.56 26.28 -31.80
CA GLN A 34 10.43 25.44 -32.18
C GLN A 34 10.00 25.80 -33.60
N GLU A 35 10.75 25.26 -34.56
CA GLU A 35 10.36 25.22 -35.97
C GLU A 35 8.92 24.74 -36.11
N LYS A 36 8.18 25.49 -36.92
CA LYS A 36 6.86 25.15 -37.42
C LYS A 36 6.93 23.81 -38.16
N MET A 37 6.60 22.72 -37.49
CA MET A 37 6.16 21.50 -38.16
C MET A 37 4.65 21.37 -37.97
N GLU A 38 3.92 21.90 -38.95
CA GLU A 38 2.50 21.63 -39.16
C GLU A 38 2.36 20.15 -39.53
N TYR A 39 2.36 19.29 -38.51
CA TYR A 39 1.98 17.89 -38.69
C TYR A 39 0.46 17.81 -38.68
N ASP A 40 -0.09 17.49 -39.84
CA ASP A 40 -1.50 17.16 -40.06
C ASP A 40 -1.83 15.80 -39.39
N PHE A 41 -1.76 15.75 -38.06
CA PHE A 41 -2.17 14.60 -37.26
C PHE A 41 -3.70 14.55 -37.27
N LYS A 42 -4.28 13.91 -38.28
CA LYS A 42 -5.63 13.37 -38.15
C LYS A 42 -5.60 12.46 -36.92
N PRO A 43 -6.37 12.73 -35.84
CA PRO A 43 -6.41 11.83 -34.70
C PRO A 43 -7.02 10.53 -35.19
N LYS A 44 -6.17 9.52 -35.45
CA LYS A 44 -6.62 8.13 -35.48
C LYS A 44 -7.29 7.91 -34.14
N LYS A 45 -8.58 7.56 -34.15
CA LYS A 45 -9.35 7.23 -32.95
C LYS A 45 -8.49 6.33 -32.07
N ALA A 46 -7.98 6.87 -30.96
CA ALA A 46 -7.31 6.09 -29.97
C ALA A 46 -8.35 5.09 -29.46
N SER A 47 -8.18 3.81 -29.77
CA SER A 47 -8.91 2.78 -29.06
C SER A 47 -8.42 2.86 -27.63
N PHE A 48 -9.22 3.46 -26.75
CA PHE A 48 -8.95 3.44 -25.33
C PHE A 48 -8.94 1.96 -24.91
N TYR A 49 -7.77 1.47 -24.53
CA TYR A 49 -7.66 0.17 -23.90
C TYR A 49 -8.30 0.29 -22.52
N ASP A 50 -9.25 -0.58 -22.22
CA ASP A 50 -9.81 -0.72 -20.88
C ASP A 50 -8.74 -1.37 -20.00
N ILE A 51 -8.07 -0.55 -19.19
CA ILE A 51 -6.96 -0.97 -18.32
C ILE A 51 -7.49 -1.78 -17.14
N ASP A 52 -8.73 -1.51 -16.70
CA ASP A 52 -9.31 -2.13 -15.51
C ASP A 52 -9.68 -3.60 -15.75
N ASN A 53 -9.90 -3.98 -17.01
CA ASN A 53 -10.23 -5.35 -17.41
C ASN A 53 -9.05 -6.14 -18.03
N VAL A 54 -7.82 -5.64 -17.96
CA VAL A 54 -6.66 -6.36 -18.53
C VAL A 54 -6.33 -7.60 -17.70
N SER A 55 -6.39 -8.78 -18.33
CA SER A 55 -5.96 -10.01 -17.69
C SER A 55 -4.43 -10.07 -17.55
N SER A 56 -3.94 -10.78 -16.53
CA SER A 56 -2.49 -10.98 -16.33
C SER A 56 -1.82 -11.61 -17.57
N LYS A 57 -2.53 -12.48 -18.29
CA LYS A 57 -2.03 -13.12 -19.52
C LYS A 57 -1.87 -12.13 -20.68
N GLU A 58 -2.81 -11.19 -20.82
CA GLU A 58 -2.74 -10.14 -21.83
C GLU A 58 -1.64 -9.13 -21.51
N LEU A 59 -1.45 -8.81 -20.24
CA LEU A 59 -0.35 -7.96 -19.78
C LEU A 59 1.00 -8.63 -20.10
N GLN A 60 1.15 -9.91 -19.79
CA GLN A 60 2.37 -10.68 -20.12
C GLN A 60 2.62 -10.70 -21.63
N ALA A 61 1.59 -10.96 -22.44
CA ALA A 61 1.72 -10.93 -23.90
C ALA A 61 2.07 -9.53 -24.44
N SER A 62 1.61 -8.47 -23.78
CA SER A 62 2.00 -7.09 -24.09
C SER A 62 3.49 -6.85 -23.83
N LEU A 63 3.99 -7.28 -22.66
CA LEU A 63 5.39 -7.17 -22.27
C LEU A 63 6.33 -7.96 -23.21
N CYS A 64 5.92 -9.14 -23.66
CA CYS A 64 6.67 -9.91 -24.67
C CYS A 64 6.75 -9.16 -26.01
N ARG A 65 5.64 -8.59 -26.48
CA ARG A 65 5.61 -7.83 -27.74
C ARG A 65 6.52 -6.61 -27.72
N ILE A 66 6.60 -5.91 -26.59
CA ILE A 66 7.50 -4.77 -26.41
C ILE A 66 8.97 -5.21 -26.49
N LYS A 67 9.30 -6.39 -25.95
CA LYS A 67 10.64 -6.98 -26.02
C LYS A 67 11.00 -7.44 -27.43
N GLU A 68 10.07 -8.10 -28.12
CA GLU A 68 10.30 -8.66 -29.47
C GLU A 68 10.33 -7.59 -30.56
N ASN A 69 9.52 -6.53 -30.43
CA ASN A 69 9.41 -5.48 -31.43
C ASN A 69 9.31 -4.09 -30.75
N PRO A 70 10.43 -3.58 -30.22
CA PRO A 70 10.47 -2.26 -29.60
C PRO A 70 10.15 -1.17 -30.62
N ARG A 71 9.29 -0.23 -30.22
CA ARG A 71 8.93 0.93 -31.04
C ARG A 71 9.21 2.21 -30.29
N GLU A 72 9.84 3.17 -30.96
CA GLU A 72 10.00 4.53 -30.44
C GLU A 72 8.64 5.22 -30.24
N PRO A 73 8.45 6.03 -29.17
CA PRO A 73 9.42 6.41 -28.14
C PRO A 73 9.51 5.43 -26.95
N PHE A 74 8.88 4.27 -27.03
CA PHE A 74 8.69 3.33 -25.91
C PHE A 74 9.73 2.21 -25.86
N SER A 75 10.81 2.32 -26.63
CA SER A 75 11.89 1.32 -26.68
C SER A 75 12.55 1.11 -25.31
N PHE A 76 12.55 2.13 -24.43
CA PHE A 76 13.05 2.03 -23.06
C PHE A 76 12.34 0.98 -22.19
N LEU A 77 11.09 0.60 -22.53
CA LEU A 77 10.33 -0.42 -21.79
C LEU A 77 10.89 -1.84 -21.98
N THR A 78 11.73 -2.07 -22.99
CA THR A 78 12.39 -3.37 -23.22
C THR A 78 13.16 -3.88 -22.00
N ASN A 79 13.85 -2.97 -21.32
CA ASN A 79 14.68 -3.30 -20.15
C ASN A 79 13.86 -3.65 -18.91
N ILE A 80 12.61 -3.15 -18.82
CA ILE A 80 11.71 -3.41 -17.69
C ILE A 80 11.13 -4.83 -17.77
N SER A 81 10.89 -5.32 -18.99
CA SER A 81 10.37 -6.67 -19.22
C SER A 81 11.32 -7.76 -18.71
N ASP A 82 12.64 -7.55 -18.82
CA ASP A 82 13.64 -8.51 -18.36
C ASP A 82 13.74 -8.58 -16.83
N GLU A 83 13.52 -7.47 -16.12
CA GLU A 83 13.48 -7.44 -14.66
C GLU A 83 12.28 -8.26 -14.14
N TYR A 84 11.10 -8.08 -14.75
CA TYR A 84 9.88 -8.79 -14.37
C TYR A 84 9.86 -10.29 -14.74
N MET A 85 10.47 -10.68 -15.87
CA MET A 85 10.46 -12.08 -16.32
C MET A 85 11.56 -12.92 -15.67
N ASN A 86 12.67 -12.31 -15.24
CA ASN A 86 13.75 -13.01 -14.54
C ASN A 86 13.52 -13.10 -13.03
N ASP A 87 12.62 -12.28 -12.46
CA ASP A 87 12.19 -12.41 -11.07
C ASP A 87 11.21 -13.59 -10.88
N LYS A 88 11.71 -14.81 -11.09
CA LYS A 88 11.12 -16.04 -10.53
C LYS A 88 11.26 -16.10 -9.00
N ARG A 89 11.70 -15.01 -8.36
CA ARG A 89 11.95 -14.89 -6.93
C ARG A 89 11.01 -13.86 -6.33
N LEU A 90 9.72 -14.03 -6.52
CA LEU A 90 8.79 -13.53 -5.52
C LEU A 90 9.31 -14.02 -4.16
N PRO A 91 9.59 -13.13 -3.19
CA PRO A 91 10.12 -13.55 -1.91
C PRO A 91 9.11 -14.50 -1.27
N THR A 92 9.45 -15.78 -1.23
CA THR A 92 8.68 -16.84 -0.56
C THR A 92 8.76 -16.75 0.96
N LYS A 93 9.55 -15.81 1.48
CA LYS A 93 9.64 -15.56 2.91
C LYS A 93 8.44 -14.74 3.35
N PRO A 94 7.75 -15.15 4.43
CA PRO A 94 6.72 -14.35 5.06
C PRO A 94 7.26 -12.95 5.31
N THR A 95 6.48 -11.96 4.90
CA THR A 95 6.75 -10.56 5.24
C THR A 95 6.51 -10.34 6.73
N GLU A 96 7.02 -9.22 7.25
CA GLU A 96 6.71 -8.79 8.61
C GLU A 96 5.19 -8.72 8.86
N ILE A 97 4.44 -8.27 7.86
CA ILE A 97 2.98 -8.21 7.89
C ILE A 97 2.39 -9.62 8.04
N ASP A 98 2.88 -10.61 7.30
CA ASP A 98 2.40 -12.00 7.39
C ASP A 98 2.64 -12.60 8.78
N MET A 99 3.80 -12.30 9.40
CA MET A 99 4.12 -12.75 10.74
C MET A 99 3.20 -12.10 11.79
N GLN A 100 2.95 -10.80 11.65
CA GLN A 100 2.03 -10.07 12.53
C GLN A 100 0.60 -10.58 12.39
N LEU A 101 0.12 -10.84 11.17
CA LEU A 101 -1.20 -11.45 10.95
C LEU A 101 -1.29 -12.82 11.62
N ALA A 102 -0.28 -13.67 11.46
CA ALA A 102 -0.28 -15.00 12.08
C ALA A 102 -0.31 -14.92 13.63
N ALA A 103 0.39 -13.95 14.22
CA ALA A 103 0.36 -13.71 15.66
C ALA A 103 -1.03 -13.24 16.14
N VAL A 104 -1.67 -12.35 15.38
CA VAL A 104 -3.03 -11.87 15.67
C VAL A 104 -4.04 -13.01 15.60
N VAL A 105 -3.97 -13.86 14.57
CA VAL A 105 -4.86 -15.03 14.43
C VAL A 105 -4.73 -15.96 15.65
N LYS A 106 -3.50 -16.30 16.04
CA LYS A 106 -3.26 -17.13 17.25
C LYS A 106 -3.86 -16.50 18.51
N ARG A 107 -3.72 -15.19 18.66
CA ARG A 107 -4.29 -14.46 19.81
C ARG A 107 -5.81 -14.48 19.81
N ILE A 108 -6.44 -14.32 18.64
CA ILE A 108 -7.90 -14.39 18.49
C ILE A 108 -8.41 -15.78 18.85
N GLU A 109 -7.76 -16.83 18.34
CA GLU A 109 -8.13 -18.22 18.66
C GLU A 109 -8.01 -18.53 20.15
N SER A 110 -6.90 -18.13 20.79
CA SER A 110 -6.72 -18.29 22.22
C SER A 110 -7.78 -17.54 23.03
N SER A 111 -8.10 -16.30 22.64
CA SER A 111 -9.14 -15.50 23.30
C SER A 111 -10.52 -16.14 23.16
N LYS A 112 -10.81 -16.74 22.00
CA LYS A 112 -12.06 -17.45 21.75
C LYS A 112 -12.22 -18.66 22.68
N ILE A 113 -11.16 -19.45 22.88
CA ILE A 113 -11.17 -20.61 23.78
C ILE A 113 -11.47 -20.15 25.21
N LEU A 114 -10.75 -19.13 25.70
CA LEU A 114 -10.96 -18.59 27.05
C LEU A 114 -12.39 -18.06 27.24
N LEU A 115 -12.97 -17.44 26.22
CA LEU A 115 -14.34 -16.94 26.29
C LEU A 115 -15.36 -18.08 26.39
N GLU A 116 -15.17 -19.16 25.64
CA GLU A 116 -16.04 -20.34 25.74
C GLU A 116 -15.90 -21.05 27.09
N GLU A 117 -14.67 -21.14 27.64
CA GLU A 117 -14.46 -21.66 29.00
C GLU A 117 -15.16 -20.80 30.05
N ALA A 118 -15.02 -19.47 29.96
CA ALA A 118 -15.68 -18.54 30.87
C ALA A 118 -17.21 -18.63 30.77
N LYS A 119 -17.76 -18.75 29.56
CA LYS A 119 -19.19 -18.94 29.33
C LYS A 119 -19.69 -20.24 29.96
N SER A 120 -19.02 -21.34 29.70
CA SER A 120 -19.34 -22.66 30.27
C SER A 120 -19.31 -22.62 31.82
N TYR A 121 -18.30 -21.95 32.39
CA TYR A 121 -18.20 -21.79 33.84
C TYR A 121 -19.37 -21.00 34.44
N VAL A 122 -19.78 -19.90 33.79
CA VAL A 122 -20.94 -19.10 34.22
C VAL A 122 -22.23 -19.90 34.13
N GLU A 123 -22.43 -20.67 33.05
CA GLU A 123 -23.59 -21.54 32.88
C GLU A 123 -23.67 -22.62 33.98
N ASP A 124 -22.53 -23.23 34.32
CA ASP A 124 -22.44 -24.23 35.38
C ASP A 124 -22.76 -23.65 36.77
N ILE A 125 -22.25 -22.43 37.08
CA ILE A 125 -22.64 -21.71 38.29
C ILE A 125 -24.15 -21.45 38.32
N TYR A 126 -24.71 -20.96 37.22
CA TYR A 126 -26.13 -20.65 37.13
C TYR A 126 -27.00 -21.89 37.36
N LEU A 127 -26.64 -23.02 36.75
CA LEU A 127 -27.34 -24.30 36.94
C LEU A 127 -27.26 -24.77 38.40
N ARG A 128 -26.08 -24.68 39.03
CA ARG A 128 -25.93 -25.02 40.45
C ARG A 128 -26.75 -24.13 41.37
N ALA A 129 -26.76 -22.81 41.12
CA ALA A 129 -27.57 -21.87 41.89
C ALA A 129 -29.06 -22.21 41.78
N LYS A 130 -29.55 -22.42 40.56
CA LYS A 130 -30.95 -22.79 40.31
C LYS A 130 -31.35 -24.11 40.97
N GLN A 131 -30.47 -25.12 40.94
CA GLN A 131 -30.72 -26.39 41.63
C GLN A 131 -30.79 -26.23 43.14
N ASN A 132 -29.92 -25.39 43.72
CA ASN A 132 -29.93 -25.10 45.15
C ASN A 132 -31.21 -24.36 45.58
N ASP A 133 -31.67 -23.38 44.81
CA ASP A 133 -32.92 -22.66 45.08
C ASP A 133 -34.12 -23.60 45.08
N ILE A 134 -34.21 -24.48 44.07
CA ILE A 134 -35.24 -25.51 44.00
C ILE A 134 -35.17 -26.39 45.26
N ARG A 135 -33.99 -26.90 45.61
CA ARG A 135 -33.80 -27.77 46.79
C ARG A 135 -34.18 -27.09 48.11
N GLN A 136 -33.90 -25.80 48.25
CA GLN A 136 -34.33 -25.02 49.42
C GLN A 136 -35.85 -24.86 49.46
N LEU A 137 -36.50 -24.65 48.30
CA LEU A 137 -37.95 -24.58 48.21
C LEU A 137 -38.64 -25.87 48.68
N TRP A 138 -38.12 -27.04 48.29
CA TRP A 138 -38.65 -28.34 48.71
C TRP A 138 -38.49 -28.58 50.23
N LYS A 139 -37.35 -28.17 50.82
CA LYS A 139 -37.13 -28.28 52.28
C LYS A 139 -38.10 -27.42 53.11
N VAL A 140 -38.56 -26.29 52.58
CA VAL A 140 -39.55 -25.43 53.24
C VAL A 140 -40.96 -26.04 53.19
N TYR A 141 -41.25 -26.89 52.19
CA TYR A 141 -42.53 -27.60 52.08
C TYR A 141 -42.61 -28.82 53.01
N ASP A 142 -41.54 -29.61 53.12
CA ASP A 142 -41.50 -30.81 53.99
C ASP A 142 -41.47 -30.48 55.50
N GLY A 143 -41.13 -29.25 55.90
CA GLY A 143 -41.08 -28.82 57.30
C GLY A 143 -42.38 -28.20 57.84
N LYS A 144 -43.50 -28.32 57.11
CA LYS A 144 -44.80 -27.71 57.46
C LYS A 144 -45.91 -28.72 57.79
N GLU A 145 -45.58 -30.00 57.98
CA GLU A 145 -46.47 -31.00 58.61
C GLU A 145 -46.25 -31.06 60.12
#